data_AF-A0A9E4KRG8-F1
#
_entry.id   AF-A0A9E4KRG8-F1
#
_cell.length_a   1.000
_cell.length_b   1.000
_cell.length_c   1.000
_cell.angle_alpha   90.00
_cell.angle_beta   90.00
_cell.angle_gamma   90.00
#
_symmetry.space_group_name_H-M   'P 1'
#
loop_
_entity.id
_entity.type
_entity.pdbx_description
1 polymer ?
#
loop_
_entity_poly.entity_id
_entity_poly.type
_entity_poly.pdbx_seq_one_letter_code
_entity_poly.pdbx_strand_id
1 'polypeptide(L)'
;MPLLGPFSFIVEEVTSAVRLLALCCGAVALLVSCAQSTPTTTFIPTSPSGTPSTATPTPAVTSLPSPASDDSDRAVLVALYNATDGPNWSSNNGWLSAVPIGQWHGVTTDDIGRVTRLFLTNNRLTGEIPPELGNLPNLAWLGLSNNLLSGKIPLELDRLSNLETLLLDGNRLSGEIPAGLGGLPNLTWLYLDNNRLSGEIPPELGSLLSLTWLYLDNNLLSGEIPPELGRLSGLERLRLFNNQLSGEIPPELGNLPNLEYLHLGDNRLGGCIPDALRNVGGMGNDFPTLGLPFCTLAATPTPASGNPDRAALVALYNGTDGPNWSDNSKWMSTSPIGEWHGVATDDGGRVTVLHLQDNRLSGEIPPEMGSLAKMV
;
A
#
# COMPACT_ATOMS: atom_id res chain seq x y z
N MET A 1 10.99 16.26 -47.79
CA MET A 1 12.01 15.53 -48.59
C MET A 1 13.37 15.69 -47.90
N PRO A 2 14.23 14.67 -47.89
CA PRO A 2 14.11 13.69 -46.81
C PRO A 2 15.44 13.19 -46.19
N LEU A 3 15.31 12.40 -45.12
CA LEU A 3 16.09 11.21 -44.74
C LEU A 3 17.64 11.25 -44.73
N LEU A 4 18.22 10.75 -43.62
CA LEU A 4 19.17 9.62 -43.64
C LEU A 4 19.33 9.03 -42.22
N GLY A 5 18.78 7.83 -41.98
CA GLY A 5 19.44 6.80 -41.16
C GLY A 5 20.42 6.00 -42.05
N PRO A 6 21.04 4.86 -41.61
CA PRO A 6 20.32 3.77 -40.95
C PRO A 6 21.11 2.89 -39.94
N PHE A 7 20.44 1.81 -39.53
CA PHE A 7 20.82 0.61 -38.74
C PHE A 7 22.14 -0.15 -39.03
N SER A 8 22.65 -0.84 -37.98
CA SER A 8 23.21 -2.22 -37.97
C SER A 8 23.30 -2.72 -36.50
N PHE A 9 22.77 -3.89 -36.09
CA PHE A 9 23.29 -5.29 -36.22
C PHE A 9 24.63 -5.52 -35.45
N ILE A 10 24.90 -6.59 -34.67
CA ILE A 10 24.31 -7.93 -34.37
C ILE A 10 24.73 -8.32 -32.90
N VAL A 11 23.91 -8.87 -31.98
CA VAL A 11 23.49 -10.28 -31.69
C VAL A 11 24.65 -11.30 -31.42
N GLU A 12 24.55 -12.08 -30.32
CA GLU A 12 25.43 -13.24 -29.94
C GLU A 12 26.94 -12.94 -29.69
N GLU A 13 27.77 -13.71 -28.96
CA GLU A 13 27.60 -14.89 -28.10
C GLU A 13 28.71 -14.94 -27.00
N VAL A 14 28.38 -15.54 -25.84
CA VAL A 14 29.07 -16.63 -25.12
C VAL A 14 30.61 -16.87 -25.23
N THR A 15 31.22 -17.20 -24.07
CA THR A 15 32.49 -17.93 -23.78
C THR A 15 33.89 -17.27 -23.78
N SER A 16 34.72 -17.84 -22.88
CA SER A 16 36.19 -17.80 -22.77
C SER A 16 36.82 -16.59 -22.07
N ALA A 17 37.76 -16.72 -21.12
CA ALA A 17 38.42 -17.89 -20.49
C ALA A 17 38.87 -17.47 -19.07
N VAL A 18 39.00 -18.28 -18.00
CA VAL A 18 39.33 -19.70 -17.80
C VAL A 18 40.74 -20.11 -18.29
N ARG A 19 41.78 -19.84 -17.47
CA ARG A 19 42.84 -20.80 -17.07
C ARG A 19 44.05 -20.16 -16.38
N LEU A 20 44.25 -20.51 -15.09
CA LEU A 20 45.43 -21.22 -14.55
C LEU A 20 45.01 -21.67 -13.13
N LEU A 21 44.75 -22.95 -12.85
CA LEU A 21 45.72 -24.03 -12.55
C LEU A 21 46.84 -23.63 -11.55
N ALA A 22 47.27 -24.48 -10.60
CA ALA A 22 46.74 -25.70 -9.95
C ALA A 22 47.77 -26.15 -8.87
N LEU A 23 47.47 -27.23 -8.12
CA LEU A 23 48.29 -27.85 -7.07
C LEU A 23 48.37 -27.05 -5.74
N CYS A 24 48.39 -27.66 -4.55
CA CYS A 24 48.79 -29.03 -4.23
C CYS A 24 47.70 -29.93 -3.61
N CYS A 25 47.67 -31.20 -4.04
CA CYS A 25 47.25 -32.31 -3.19
C CYS A 25 48.36 -32.67 -2.19
N GLY A 26 48.02 -33.30 -1.06
CA GLY A 26 49.02 -33.80 -0.11
C GLY A 26 48.42 -34.46 1.12
N ALA A 27 47.95 -35.71 0.98
CA ALA A 27 47.57 -36.52 2.13
C ALA A 27 48.81 -37.11 2.82
N VAL A 28 48.82 -37.15 4.16
CA VAL A 28 49.70 -38.00 4.97
C VAL A 28 48.86 -38.59 6.10
N ALA A 29 49.08 -39.87 6.41
CA ALA A 29 48.34 -40.62 7.42
C ALA A 29 49.27 -41.23 8.48
N LEU A 30 48.68 -41.53 9.65
CA LEU A 30 49.14 -42.49 10.68
C LEU A 30 50.44 -42.22 11.45
N LEU A 31 50.30 -42.15 12.79
CA LEU A 31 50.96 -42.98 13.83
C LEU A 31 50.46 -42.46 15.21
N VAL A 32 49.55 -43.16 15.91
CA VAL A 32 49.83 -44.19 16.94
C VAL A 32 50.74 -43.70 18.09
N SER A 33 50.16 -43.44 19.27
CA SER A 33 50.53 -44.15 20.52
C SER A 33 49.54 -43.85 21.67
N CYS A 34 49.44 -44.78 22.62
CA CYS A 34 48.53 -44.73 23.77
C CYS A 34 49.11 -43.96 24.97
N ALA A 35 48.22 -43.40 25.80
CA ALA A 35 48.42 -43.33 27.24
C ALA A 35 47.05 -43.39 27.97
N GLN A 36 46.86 -44.43 28.80
CA GLN A 36 45.73 -44.53 29.71
C GLN A 36 46.14 -44.00 31.09
N SER A 37 45.27 -43.24 31.76
CA SER A 37 45.21 -43.21 33.23
C SER A 37 43.88 -42.68 33.77
N THR A 38 43.05 -43.62 34.21
CA THR A 38 42.04 -43.45 35.26
C THR A 38 42.41 -44.44 36.39
N PRO A 39 41.76 -44.48 37.57
CA PRO A 39 40.67 -43.65 38.09
C PRO A 39 40.99 -43.09 39.51
N THR A 40 40.01 -42.58 40.26
CA THR A 40 39.56 -43.17 41.56
C THR A 40 38.34 -42.40 42.10
N THR A 41 37.38 -43.13 42.65
CA THR A 41 36.09 -42.68 43.18
C THR A 41 36.13 -42.57 44.71
N THR A 42 35.37 -41.63 45.32
CA THR A 42 34.78 -41.84 46.66
C THR A 42 33.58 -40.93 46.94
N PHE A 43 32.49 -41.56 47.38
CA PHE A 43 31.38 -40.95 48.15
C PHE A 43 31.66 -41.13 49.65
N ILE A 44 31.06 -40.29 50.52
CA ILE A 44 30.30 -40.64 51.75
C ILE A 44 29.86 -39.36 52.51
N PRO A 45 28.72 -39.35 53.24
CA PRO A 45 28.03 -38.11 53.66
C PRO A 45 28.08 -37.81 55.17
N THR A 46 27.72 -36.58 55.57
CA THR A 46 27.30 -36.26 56.96
C THR A 46 26.25 -35.14 57.05
N SER A 47 25.28 -35.36 57.94
CA SER A 47 24.39 -34.42 58.65
C SER A 47 24.35 -34.92 60.12
N PRO A 48 23.84 -34.20 61.16
CA PRO A 48 22.75 -33.22 61.10
C PRO A 48 22.75 -32.04 62.12
N SER A 49 21.63 -31.29 62.10
CA SER A 49 20.97 -30.58 63.22
C SER A 49 21.41 -29.16 63.63
N GLY A 50 20.42 -28.26 63.78
CA GLY A 50 20.56 -26.87 64.22
C GLY A 50 19.28 -26.03 63.98
N THR A 51 18.46 -25.91 65.03
CA THR A 51 17.12 -25.29 65.17
C THR A 51 16.95 -23.81 64.73
N PRO A 52 15.70 -23.27 64.63
CA PRO A 52 15.37 -22.13 63.76
C PRO A 52 15.48 -20.75 64.43
N SER A 53 15.60 -19.69 63.62
CA SER A 53 15.37 -18.32 64.05
C SER A 53 14.71 -17.44 62.98
N THR A 54 13.59 -16.81 63.38
CA THR A 54 13.11 -15.46 62.98
C THR A 54 13.21 -15.05 61.52
N ALA A 55 12.06 -15.01 60.84
CA ALA A 55 11.91 -14.34 59.56
C ALA A 55 11.91 -12.81 59.69
N THR A 56 12.69 -12.15 58.82
CA THR A 56 12.57 -10.72 58.47
C THR A 56 12.30 -10.64 56.97
N PRO A 57 11.44 -9.72 56.49
CA PRO A 57 11.01 -9.73 55.10
C PRO A 57 12.15 -9.34 54.15
N THR A 58 12.54 -10.27 53.28
CA THR A 58 13.41 -10.01 52.13
C THR A 58 12.64 -9.17 51.10
N PRO A 59 13.25 -8.18 50.43
CA PRO A 59 12.60 -7.48 49.33
C PRO A 59 12.19 -8.47 48.24
N ALA A 60 11.04 -8.23 47.61
CA ALA A 60 10.51 -9.10 46.58
C ALA A 60 11.49 -9.20 45.40
N VAL A 61 12.08 -10.38 45.23
CA VAL A 61 12.76 -10.73 43.99
C VAL A 61 11.69 -10.83 42.92
N THR A 62 11.74 -9.95 41.93
CA THR A 62 10.95 -10.05 40.71
C THR A 62 11.16 -11.43 40.11
N SER A 63 10.12 -12.25 40.07
CA SER A 63 10.15 -13.55 39.43
C SER A 63 10.54 -13.37 37.96
N LEU A 64 11.58 -14.08 37.50
CA LEU A 64 11.86 -14.16 36.07
C LEU A 64 10.59 -14.62 35.32
N PRO A 65 10.33 -14.10 34.10
CA PRO A 65 9.24 -14.59 33.27
C PRO A 65 9.39 -16.09 33.02
N SER A 66 8.25 -16.79 32.98
CA SER A 66 8.20 -18.25 32.86
C SER A 66 8.73 -18.71 31.49
N PRO A 67 9.55 -19.79 31.40
CA PRO A 67 10.17 -20.21 30.14
C PRO A 67 9.17 -20.55 29.01
N ALA A 68 7.91 -20.83 29.34
CA ALA A 68 6.87 -21.13 28.36
C ALA A 68 6.49 -19.94 27.43
N SER A 69 6.81 -18.69 27.80
CA SER A 69 6.50 -17.53 26.94
C SER A 69 7.52 -17.33 25.82
N ASP A 70 8.81 -17.62 26.05
CA ASP A 70 9.90 -17.51 25.06
C ASP A 70 9.77 -18.59 23.97
N ASP A 71 9.42 -19.82 24.35
CA ASP A 71 9.32 -20.96 23.41
C ASP A 71 8.27 -20.76 22.30
N SER A 72 7.14 -20.11 22.61
CA SER A 72 6.07 -19.88 21.63
C SER A 72 6.45 -18.87 20.55
N ASP A 73 7.02 -17.72 20.95
CA ASP A 73 7.44 -16.70 19.98
C ASP A 73 8.71 -17.16 19.24
N ARG A 74 9.63 -17.85 19.93
CA ARG A 74 10.78 -18.52 19.32
C ARG A 74 10.35 -19.48 18.20
N ALA A 75 9.31 -20.29 18.40
CA ALA A 75 8.81 -21.21 17.38
C ALA A 75 8.33 -20.47 16.12
N VAL A 76 7.63 -19.35 16.28
CA VAL A 76 7.19 -18.50 15.15
C VAL A 76 8.38 -17.85 14.43
N LEU A 77 9.36 -17.33 15.16
CA LEU A 77 10.58 -16.78 14.56
C LEU A 77 11.38 -17.88 13.82
N VAL A 78 11.49 -19.09 14.37
CA VAL A 78 12.11 -20.23 13.69
C VAL A 78 11.35 -20.59 12.40
N ALA A 79 10.02 -20.51 12.39
CA ALA A 79 9.23 -20.70 11.17
C ALA A 79 9.57 -19.64 10.10
N LEU A 80 9.65 -18.35 10.48
CA LEU A 80 10.12 -17.28 9.58
C LEU A 80 11.51 -17.52 9.02
N TYR A 81 12.46 -17.88 9.88
CA TYR A 81 13.84 -18.18 9.48
C TYR A 81 13.88 -19.30 8.43
N ASN A 82 13.15 -20.40 8.67
CA ASN A 82 13.12 -21.53 7.76
C ASN A 82 12.36 -21.23 6.45
N ALA A 83 11.25 -20.50 6.53
CA ALA A 83 10.41 -20.18 5.37
C ALA A 83 11.05 -19.19 4.39
N THR A 84 11.96 -18.32 4.88
CA THR A 84 12.49 -17.19 4.10
C THR A 84 14.01 -17.24 3.84
N ASP A 85 14.59 -18.44 3.87
CA ASP A 85 16.02 -18.72 3.60
C ASP A 85 16.98 -18.02 4.57
N GLY A 86 16.69 -18.16 5.87
CA GLY A 86 17.45 -17.64 7.02
C GLY A 86 18.97 -17.71 6.93
N PRO A 87 19.58 -18.82 6.46
CA PRO A 87 21.04 -18.92 6.32
C PRO A 87 21.66 -17.90 5.36
N ASN A 88 20.90 -17.40 4.38
CA ASN A 88 21.37 -16.51 3.32
C ASN A 88 20.95 -15.03 3.47
N TRP A 89 20.28 -14.67 4.58
CA TRP A 89 19.98 -13.28 4.92
C TRP A 89 21.25 -12.43 5.05
N SER A 90 21.16 -11.11 4.82
CA SER A 90 22.28 -10.18 5.02
C SER A 90 22.75 -10.10 6.48
N SER A 91 21.84 -10.32 7.42
CA SER A 91 22.05 -10.30 8.87
C SER A 91 21.10 -11.28 9.54
N ASN A 92 21.66 -12.36 10.09
CA ASN A 92 20.93 -13.36 10.87
C ASN A 92 21.57 -13.60 12.26
N ASN A 93 22.31 -12.61 12.78
CA ASN A 93 23.01 -12.70 14.06
C ASN A 93 22.06 -13.10 15.19
N GLY A 94 22.43 -14.14 15.95
CA GLY A 94 21.63 -14.67 17.07
C GLY A 94 20.52 -15.65 16.67
N TRP A 95 20.04 -15.64 15.42
CA TRP A 95 18.96 -16.52 14.98
C TRP A 95 19.36 -18.01 15.09
N LEU A 96 18.39 -18.84 15.48
CA LEU A 96 18.57 -20.26 15.84
C LEU A 96 19.56 -20.55 16.99
N SER A 97 20.15 -19.53 17.63
CA SER A 97 21.09 -19.74 18.74
C SER A 97 20.38 -19.83 20.11
N ALA A 98 21.14 -20.21 21.13
CA ALA A 98 20.67 -20.33 22.51
C ALA A 98 20.48 -18.99 23.25
N VAL A 99 20.78 -17.84 22.62
CA VAL A 99 20.52 -16.53 23.25
C VAL A 99 19.01 -16.24 23.30
N PRO A 100 18.52 -15.42 24.26
CA PRO A 100 17.13 -14.98 24.31
C PRO A 100 16.68 -14.32 23.00
N ILE A 101 15.42 -14.49 22.59
CA ILE A 101 14.97 -14.04 21.26
C ILE A 101 15.05 -12.52 21.08
N GLY A 102 14.89 -11.73 22.16
CA GLY A 102 15.12 -10.28 22.15
C GLY A 102 16.57 -9.83 21.91
N GLN A 103 17.53 -10.76 21.76
CA GLN A 103 18.90 -10.49 21.31
C GLN A 103 19.14 -10.91 19.84
N TRP A 104 18.13 -11.48 19.17
CA TRP A 104 18.24 -11.84 17.75
C TRP A 104 18.17 -10.58 16.89
N HIS A 105 18.91 -10.56 15.79
CA HIS A 105 18.92 -9.43 14.87
C HIS A 105 17.50 -9.07 14.41
N GLY A 106 17.10 -7.82 14.61
CA GLY A 106 15.78 -7.32 14.21
C GLY A 106 14.63 -7.62 15.17
N VAL A 107 14.85 -8.34 16.28
CA VAL A 107 13.79 -8.69 17.24
C VAL A 107 13.85 -7.74 18.45
N THR A 108 12.70 -7.21 18.86
CA THR A 108 12.52 -6.53 20.15
C THR A 108 11.42 -7.23 20.94
N THR A 109 11.65 -7.44 22.23
CA THR A 109 10.68 -8.00 23.17
C THR A 109 10.26 -6.98 24.23
N ASP A 110 9.11 -7.21 24.86
CA ASP A 110 8.72 -6.53 26.10
C ASP A 110 9.46 -7.09 27.34
N ASP A 111 9.16 -6.53 28.51
CA ASP A 111 9.74 -6.90 29.82
C ASP A 111 9.48 -8.36 30.23
N ILE A 112 8.52 -9.06 29.60
CA ILE A 112 8.20 -10.47 29.85
C ILE A 112 8.67 -11.40 28.71
N GLY A 113 9.44 -10.86 27.75
CA GLY A 113 10.08 -11.61 26.67
C GLY A 113 9.19 -11.91 25.45
N ARG A 114 8.01 -11.28 25.32
CA ARG A 114 7.17 -11.44 24.11
C ARG A 114 7.60 -10.49 23.02
N VAL A 115 7.57 -10.94 21.77
CA VAL A 115 7.98 -10.13 20.61
C VAL A 115 6.98 -9.00 20.38
N THR A 116 7.48 -7.77 20.44
CA THR A 116 6.71 -6.54 20.18
C THR A 116 7.08 -5.87 18.87
N ARG A 117 8.32 -6.05 18.39
CA ARG A 117 8.77 -5.54 17.09
C ARG A 117 9.63 -6.54 16.36
N LEU A 118 9.41 -6.65 15.06
CA LEU A 118 10.24 -7.39 14.12
C LEU A 118 10.65 -6.46 12.97
N PHE A 119 11.94 -6.24 12.82
CA PHE A 119 12.53 -5.32 11.84
C PHE A 119 13.63 -6.04 11.05
N LEU A 120 13.25 -6.57 9.88
CA LEU A 120 14.11 -7.32 8.95
C LEU A 120 14.13 -6.66 7.56
N THR A 121 13.91 -5.35 7.51
CA THR A 121 13.97 -4.52 6.31
C THR A 121 15.37 -4.56 5.67
N ASN A 122 15.45 -4.61 4.32
CA ASN A 122 16.71 -4.68 3.56
C ASN A 122 17.60 -5.90 3.86
N ASN A 123 17.02 -7.04 4.27
CA ASN A 123 17.77 -8.18 4.80
C ASN A 123 17.88 -9.40 3.85
N ARG A 124 17.46 -9.27 2.59
CA ARG A 124 17.47 -10.33 1.55
C ARG A 124 16.65 -11.59 1.87
N LEU A 125 15.59 -11.48 2.67
CA LEU A 125 14.62 -12.56 2.87
C LEU A 125 14.05 -13.00 1.50
N THR A 126 13.99 -14.31 1.25
CA THR A 126 13.33 -14.90 0.07
C THR A 126 12.11 -15.72 0.49
N GLY A 127 11.57 -16.60 -0.35
CA GLY A 127 10.46 -17.48 0.04
C GLY A 127 9.12 -16.75 0.22
N GLU A 128 8.29 -17.24 1.13
CA GLU A 128 6.95 -16.70 1.45
C GLU A 128 6.87 -16.25 2.91
N ILE A 129 5.98 -15.29 3.21
CA ILE A 129 5.69 -14.89 4.59
C ILE A 129 4.90 -16.04 5.24
N PRO A 130 5.36 -16.66 6.34
CA PRO A 130 4.65 -17.78 6.95
C PRO A 130 3.42 -17.30 7.74
N PRO A 131 2.29 -18.05 7.70
CA PRO A 131 1.07 -17.72 8.45
C PRO A 131 1.28 -17.76 9.97
N GLU A 132 2.30 -18.48 10.45
CA GLU A 132 2.69 -18.51 11.86
C GLU A 132 2.99 -17.12 12.45
N LEU A 133 3.37 -16.11 11.64
CA LEU A 133 3.55 -14.74 12.13
C LEU A 133 2.28 -14.17 12.79
N GLY A 134 1.09 -14.61 12.39
CA GLY A 134 -0.18 -14.25 13.03
C GLY A 134 -0.32 -14.71 14.49
N ASN A 135 0.61 -15.55 14.98
CA ASN A 135 0.63 -16.06 16.35
C ASN A 135 1.57 -15.27 17.28
N LEU A 136 1.95 -14.04 16.93
CA LEU A 136 2.70 -13.10 17.78
C LEU A 136 1.76 -12.04 18.39
N PRO A 137 1.01 -12.34 19.47
CA PRO A 137 -0.10 -11.50 19.95
C PRO A 137 0.32 -10.10 20.40
N ASN A 138 1.58 -9.90 20.81
CA ASN A 138 2.10 -8.60 21.28
C ASN A 138 2.78 -7.79 20.15
N LEU A 139 2.80 -8.28 18.90
CA LEU A 139 3.50 -7.62 17.80
C LEU A 139 2.82 -6.31 17.40
N ALA A 140 3.48 -5.19 17.70
CA ALA A 140 3.07 -3.84 17.33
C ALA A 140 3.71 -3.38 16.01
N TRP A 141 4.87 -3.93 15.64
CA TRP A 141 5.61 -3.49 14.45
C TRP A 141 6.14 -4.68 13.64
N LEU A 142 5.72 -4.80 12.38
CA LEU A 142 6.23 -5.79 11.42
C LEU A 142 6.83 -5.08 10.21
N GLY A 143 8.17 -4.98 10.17
CA GLY A 143 8.93 -4.41 9.07
C GLY A 143 9.69 -5.47 8.28
N LEU A 144 9.18 -5.82 7.10
CA LEU A 144 9.78 -6.76 6.14
C LEU A 144 10.10 -6.10 4.79
N SER A 145 10.09 -4.76 4.72
CA SER A 145 10.30 -3.97 3.51
C SER A 145 11.62 -4.26 2.77
N ASN A 146 11.64 -4.04 1.46
CA ASN A 146 12.84 -4.09 0.63
C ASN A 146 13.58 -5.44 0.73
N ASN A 147 12.82 -6.53 0.56
CA ASN A 147 13.31 -7.90 0.53
C ASN A 147 12.96 -8.57 -0.82
N LEU A 148 13.05 -9.90 -0.90
CA LEU A 148 12.71 -10.68 -2.09
C LEU A 148 11.54 -11.64 -1.81
N LEU A 149 10.70 -11.32 -0.81
CA LEU A 149 9.55 -12.12 -0.39
C LEU A 149 8.53 -12.23 -1.52
N SER A 150 7.88 -13.39 -1.60
CA SER A 150 6.93 -13.77 -2.63
C SER A 150 5.72 -14.49 -2.01
N GLY A 151 4.85 -15.07 -2.84
CA GLY A 151 3.59 -15.65 -2.38
C GLY A 151 2.53 -14.58 -2.10
N LYS A 152 1.62 -14.87 -1.16
CA LYS A 152 0.55 -13.97 -0.73
C LYS A 152 0.88 -13.32 0.62
N ILE A 153 0.18 -12.24 0.96
CA ILE A 153 0.07 -11.78 2.34
C ILE A 153 -0.80 -12.81 3.10
N PRO A 154 -0.33 -13.43 4.19
CA PRO A 154 -1.13 -14.39 4.95
C PRO A 154 -2.35 -13.74 5.57
N LEU A 155 -3.50 -14.43 5.53
CA LEU A 155 -4.73 -13.94 6.15
C LEU A 155 -4.58 -13.84 7.67
N GLU A 156 -3.77 -14.72 8.27
CA GLU A 156 -3.52 -14.80 9.72
C GLU A 156 -2.89 -13.55 10.34
N LEU A 157 -2.38 -12.61 9.52
CA LEU A 157 -1.95 -11.29 10.02
C LEU A 157 -3.14 -10.48 10.60
N ASP A 158 -4.38 -10.83 10.27
CA ASP A 158 -5.60 -10.28 10.89
C ASP A 158 -5.73 -10.54 12.40
N ARG A 159 -4.98 -11.51 12.93
CA ARG A 159 -4.95 -11.86 14.37
C ARG A 159 -4.12 -10.90 15.22
N LEU A 160 -3.30 -10.06 14.60
CA LEU A 160 -2.33 -9.20 15.26
C LEU A 160 -3.00 -7.93 15.81
N SER A 161 -3.89 -8.08 16.78
CA SER A 161 -4.74 -6.98 17.30
C SER A 161 -3.96 -5.77 17.86
N ASN A 162 -2.69 -5.95 18.21
CA ASN A 162 -1.80 -4.89 18.68
C ASN A 162 -0.96 -4.23 17.57
N LEU A 163 -1.10 -4.63 16.30
CA LEU A 163 -0.28 -4.15 15.20
C LEU A 163 -0.57 -2.67 14.89
N GLU A 164 0.45 -1.83 15.11
CA GLU A 164 0.44 -0.39 14.82
C GLU A 164 1.07 -0.09 13.45
N THR A 165 1.99 -0.93 12.98
CA THR A 165 2.76 -0.69 11.75
C THR A 165 3.04 -1.98 11.00
N LEU A 166 2.60 -2.03 9.73
CA LEU A 166 2.85 -3.13 8.80
C LEU A 166 3.55 -2.59 7.54
N LEU A 167 4.82 -2.96 7.36
CA LEU A 167 5.66 -2.54 6.24
C LEU A 167 6.11 -3.76 5.44
N LEU A 168 5.47 -3.98 4.28
CA LEU A 168 5.75 -5.07 3.34
C LEU A 168 6.22 -4.55 1.97
N ASP A 169 6.45 -3.24 1.85
CA ASP A 169 6.83 -2.54 0.62
C ASP A 169 8.11 -3.07 -0.03
N GLY A 170 8.26 -2.89 -1.35
CA GLY A 170 9.49 -3.24 -2.07
C GLY A 170 9.79 -4.74 -2.05
N ASN A 171 8.79 -5.58 -2.31
CA ASN A 171 8.90 -7.03 -2.34
C ASN A 171 8.35 -7.59 -3.66
N ARG A 172 8.02 -8.89 -3.71
CA ARG A 172 7.40 -9.58 -4.86
C ARG A 172 6.09 -10.26 -4.47
N LEU A 173 5.43 -9.76 -3.42
CA LEU A 173 4.16 -10.28 -2.91
C LEU A 173 3.06 -10.12 -3.97
N SER A 174 2.09 -11.03 -3.98
CA SER A 174 1.12 -11.19 -5.05
C SER A 174 -0.23 -11.67 -4.55
N GLY A 175 -1.25 -11.61 -5.40
CA GLY A 175 -2.64 -11.89 -4.99
C GLY A 175 -3.28 -10.71 -4.27
N GLU A 176 -4.43 -10.96 -3.65
CA GLU A 176 -5.28 -9.94 -3.03
C GLU A 176 -4.75 -9.44 -1.68
N ILE A 177 -5.09 -8.19 -1.36
CA ILE A 177 -4.92 -7.65 0.00
C ILE A 177 -5.96 -8.32 0.90
N PRO A 178 -5.58 -8.98 2.02
CA PRO A 178 -6.55 -9.64 2.89
C PRO A 178 -7.49 -8.62 3.55
N ALA A 179 -8.80 -8.73 3.30
CA ALA A 179 -9.83 -7.87 3.89
C ALA A 179 -9.78 -7.83 5.44
N GLY A 180 -9.34 -8.93 6.07
CA GLY A 180 -9.14 -9.02 7.53
C GLY A 180 -8.15 -7.98 8.10
N LEU A 181 -7.24 -7.44 7.28
CA LEU A 181 -6.36 -6.33 7.70
C LEU A 181 -7.17 -5.08 8.10
N GLY A 182 -8.37 -4.87 7.53
CA GLY A 182 -9.28 -3.79 7.93
C GLY A 182 -9.86 -3.94 9.34
N GLY A 183 -9.70 -5.10 9.99
CA GLY A 183 -10.10 -5.37 11.36
C GLY A 183 -9.06 -5.01 12.43
N LEU A 184 -7.88 -4.50 12.06
CA LEU A 184 -6.79 -4.20 12.99
C LEU A 184 -6.95 -2.80 13.62
N PRO A 185 -7.42 -2.67 14.88
CA PRO A 185 -7.92 -1.41 15.42
C PRO A 185 -6.83 -0.35 15.65
N ASN A 186 -5.60 -0.80 15.86
CA ASN A 186 -4.45 0.04 16.19
C ASN A 186 -3.58 0.41 14.97
N LEU A 187 -3.90 -0.10 13.77
CA LEU A 187 -3.02 0.05 12.62
C LEU A 187 -2.94 1.51 12.16
N THR A 188 -1.74 2.09 12.25
CA THR A 188 -1.46 3.48 11.90
C THR A 188 -0.80 3.61 10.52
N TRP A 189 0.11 2.70 10.17
CA TRP A 189 0.82 2.68 8.88
C TRP A 189 0.66 1.32 8.19
N LEU A 190 0.18 1.35 6.95
CA LEU A 190 0.05 0.18 6.07
C LEU A 190 0.76 0.46 4.74
N TYR A 191 1.97 -0.09 4.59
CA TYR A 191 2.79 0.06 3.39
C TYR A 191 2.86 -1.28 2.65
N LEU A 192 2.18 -1.35 1.50
CA LEU A 192 2.13 -2.50 0.60
C LEU A 192 2.60 -2.14 -0.82
N ASP A 193 3.14 -0.94 -1.00
CA ASP A 193 3.59 -0.41 -2.29
C ASP A 193 4.77 -1.20 -2.89
N ASN A 194 5.04 -1.00 -4.18
CA ASN A 194 6.17 -1.63 -4.88
C ASN A 194 6.17 -3.17 -4.75
N ASN A 195 5.04 -3.79 -5.10
CA ASN A 195 4.80 -5.23 -5.05
C ASN A 195 4.09 -5.71 -6.35
N ARG A 196 3.40 -6.85 -6.31
CA ARG A 196 2.60 -7.41 -7.42
C ARG A 196 1.18 -7.78 -6.95
N LEU A 197 0.67 -7.06 -5.95
CA LEU A 197 -0.67 -7.28 -5.39
C LEU A 197 -1.72 -6.93 -6.45
N SER A 198 -2.81 -7.69 -6.48
CA SER A 198 -3.79 -7.72 -7.57
C SER A 198 -5.21 -7.87 -7.02
N GLY A 199 -6.23 -7.58 -7.82
CA GLY A 199 -7.61 -7.56 -7.36
C GLY A 199 -7.98 -6.22 -6.76
N GLU A 200 -9.09 -6.16 -6.03
CA GLU A 200 -9.68 -4.91 -5.55
C GLU A 200 -9.03 -4.43 -4.24
N ILE A 201 -9.13 -3.13 -3.96
CA ILE A 201 -8.82 -2.58 -2.64
C ILE A 201 -9.99 -2.97 -1.72
N PRO A 202 -9.76 -3.69 -0.60
CA PRO A 202 -10.87 -4.10 0.26
C PRO A 202 -11.55 -2.89 0.92
N PRO A 203 -12.89 -2.74 0.81
CA PRO A 203 -13.63 -1.66 1.48
C PRO A 203 -13.50 -1.73 3.01
N GLU A 204 -13.19 -2.91 3.57
CA GLU A 204 -12.91 -3.12 4.98
C GLU A 204 -11.77 -2.23 5.50
N LEU A 205 -10.79 -1.87 4.64
CA LEU A 205 -9.72 -0.94 5.01
C LEU A 205 -10.24 0.42 5.48
N GLY A 206 -11.44 0.84 5.03
CA GLY A 206 -12.15 2.03 5.51
C GLY A 206 -12.62 1.96 6.98
N SER A 207 -12.40 0.84 7.67
CA SER A 207 -12.67 0.67 9.10
C SER A 207 -11.47 1.01 10.00
N LEU A 208 -10.29 1.26 9.42
CA LEU A 208 -9.03 1.51 10.14
C LEU A 208 -8.95 2.95 10.67
N LEU A 209 -9.77 3.30 11.66
CA LEU A 209 -9.91 4.68 12.16
C LEU A 209 -8.60 5.31 12.71
N SER A 210 -7.61 4.49 13.05
CA SER A 210 -6.26 4.89 13.50
C SER A 210 -5.26 5.13 12.35
N LEU A 211 -5.63 4.79 11.11
CA LEU A 211 -4.72 4.81 9.96
C LEU A 211 -4.40 6.26 9.55
N THR A 212 -3.10 6.56 9.46
CA THR A 212 -2.58 7.84 9.00
C THR A 212 -2.02 7.73 7.58
N TRP A 213 -1.28 6.66 7.27
CA TRP A 213 -0.63 6.46 5.97
C TRP A 213 -1.01 5.12 5.34
N LEU A 214 -1.57 5.17 4.12
CA LEU A 214 -1.92 4.02 3.29
C LEU A 214 -1.20 4.12 1.93
N TYR A 215 -0.18 3.30 1.73
CA TYR A 215 0.57 3.23 0.47
C TYR A 215 0.32 1.89 -0.21
N LEU A 216 -0.32 1.95 -1.39
CA LEU A 216 -0.64 0.82 -2.26
C LEU A 216 -0.10 1.04 -3.69
N ASP A 217 0.69 2.09 -3.91
CA ASP A 217 1.21 2.46 -5.22
C ASP A 217 2.16 1.41 -5.82
N ASN A 218 2.35 1.44 -7.15
CA ASN A 218 3.23 0.52 -7.87
C ASN A 218 2.85 -0.97 -7.62
N ASN A 219 1.60 -1.31 -7.92
CA ASN A 219 1.03 -2.66 -7.82
C ASN A 219 0.20 -3.00 -9.07
N LEU A 220 -0.61 -4.07 -9.03
CA LEU A 220 -1.51 -4.52 -10.09
C LEU A 220 -3.00 -4.43 -9.66
N LEU A 221 -3.32 -3.58 -8.67
CA LEU A 221 -4.67 -3.46 -8.12
C LEU A 221 -5.65 -2.92 -9.16
N SER A 222 -6.90 -3.37 -9.11
CA SER A 222 -7.96 -3.12 -10.09
C SER A 222 -9.30 -2.82 -9.41
N GLY A 223 -10.35 -2.60 -10.19
CA GLY A 223 -11.67 -2.23 -9.63
C GLY A 223 -11.73 -0.75 -9.28
N GLU A 224 -12.71 -0.36 -8.48
CA GLU A 224 -12.93 1.03 -8.09
C GLU A 224 -12.17 1.38 -6.80
N ILE A 225 -11.99 2.68 -6.54
CA ILE A 225 -11.49 3.15 -5.23
C ILE A 225 -12.67 3.07 -4.24
N PRO A 226 -12.58 2.33 -3.12
CA PRO A 226 -13.72 2.22 -2.20
C PRO A 226 -14.07 3.57 -1.54
N PRO A 227 -15.34 4.03 -1.60
CA PRO A 227 -15.76 5.25 -0.91
C PRO A 227 -15.61 5.15 0.62
N GLU A 228 -15.57 3.93 1.17
CA GLU A 228 -15.28 3.66 2.58
C GLU A 228 -13.95 4.23 3.05
N LEU A 229 -12.96 4.42 2.16
CA LEU A 229 -11.69 5.08 2.51
C LEU A 229 -11.90 6.53 2.97
N GLY A 230 -12.98 7.19 2.55
CA GLY A 230 -13.39 8.52 3.03
C GLY A 230 -13.87 8.56 4.49
N ARG A 231 -13.93 7.41 5.18
CA ARG A 231 -14.22 7.31 6.63
C ARG A 231 -12.97 7.43 7.51
N LEU A 232 -11.78 7.38 6.92
CA LEU A 232 -10.50 7.31 7.64
C LEU A 232 -10.08 8.68 8.19
N SER A 233 -10.74 9.16 9.24
CA SER A 233 -10.55 10.53 9.77
C SER A 233 -9.11 10.89 10.16
N GLY A 234 -8.25 9.90 10.45
CA GLY A 234 -6.82 10.09 10.72
C GLY A 234 -5.93 10.16 9.48
N LEU A 235 -6.45 9.89 8.28
CA LEU A 235 -5.64 9.68 7.08
C LEU A 235 -5.02 10.99 6.58
N GLU A 236 -3.69 11.02 6.60
CA GLU A 236 -2.85 12.10 6.09
C GLU A 236 -2.38 11.83 4.66
N ARG A 237 -2.20 10.55 4.31
CA ARG A 237 -1.56 10.14 3.06
C ARG A 237 -2.20 8.91 2.45
N LEU A 238 -2.66 9.05 1.21
CA LEU A 238 -3.19 7.99 0.37
C LEU A 238 -2.42 7.94 -0.95
N ARG A 239 -1.73 6.83 -1.22
CA ARG A 239 -1.03 6.61 -2.48
C ARG A 239 -1.54 5.37 -3.19
N LEU A 240 -2.16 5.59 -4.35
CA LEU A 240 -2.71 4.57 -5.24
C LEU A 240 -2.07 4.62 -6.64
N PHE A 241 -1.08 5.50 -6.85
CA PHE A 241 -0.38 5.74 -8.11
C PHE A 241 0.15 4.45 -8.78
N ASN A 242 0.16 4.40 -10.12
CA ASN A 242 0.66 3.27 -10.92
C ASN A 242 0.02 1.93 -10.51
N ASN A 243 -1.26 1.80 -10.85
CA ASN A 243 -2.09 0.62 -10.65
C ASN A 243 -3.05 0.47 -11.88
N GLN A 244 -4.08 -0.36 -11.76
CA GLN A 244 -5.11 -0.59 -12.79
C GLN A 244 -6.51 -0.17 -12.32
N LEU A 245 -6.60 0.72 -11.33
CA LEU A 245 -7.86 1.20 -10.75
C LEU A 245 -8.68 1.96 -11.80
N SER A 246 -10.01 1.83 -11.73
CA SER A 246 -10.98 2.35 -12.69
C SER A 246 -12.18 2.97 -11.99
N GLY A 247 -13.17 3.44 -12.75
CA GLY A 247 -14.33 4.14 -12.19
C GLY A 247 -14.03 5.61 -11.89
N GLU A 248 -14.90 6.26 -11.12
CA GLU A 248 -14.75 7.66 -10.71
C GLU A 248 -13.93 7.78 -9.41
N ILE A 249 -13.47 8.99 -9.11
CA ILE A 249 -12.80 9.28 -7.83
C ILE A 249 -13.88 9.54 -6.77
N PRO A 250 -13.92 8.80 -5.64
CA PRO A 250 -14.97 8.98 -4.63
C PRO A 250 -14.93 10.39 -4.01
N PRO A 251 -16.05 11.15 -4.03
CA PRO A 251 -16.12 12.46 -3.40
C PRO A 251 -15.89 12.42 -1.88
N GLU A 252 -16.12 11.26 -1.25
CA GLU A 252 -15.88 11.02 0.18
C GLU A 252 -14.42 11.24 0.59
N LEU A 253 -13.46 11.06 -0.32
CA LEU A 253 -12.04 11.37 -0.06
C LEU A 253 -11.82 12.87 0.24
N GLY A 254 -12.69 13.75 -0.25
CA GLY A 254 -12.66 15.19 0.07
C GLY A 254 -13.22 15.55 1.45
N ASN A 255 -13.82 14.60 2.16
CA ASN A 255 -14.26 14.80 3.55
C ASN A 255 -13.15 14.50 4.57
N LEU A 256 -11.99 14.01 4.14
CA LEU A 256 -10.89 13.61 5.01
C LEU A 256 -10.15 14.86 5.55
N PRO A 257 -10.26 15.18 6.85
CA PRO A 257 -9.86 16.49 7.37
C PRO A 257 -8.35 16.72 7.42
N ASN A 258 -7.56 15.64 7.41
CA ASN A 258 -6.10 15.67 7.55
C ASN A 258 -5.37 15.30 6.24
N LEU A 259 -6.08 15.07 5.12
CA LEU A 259 -5.48 14.51 3.91
C LEU A 259 -4.57 15.54 3.20
N GLU A 260 -3.26 15.35 3.32
CA GLU A 260 -2.21 16.20 2.76
C GLU A 260 -1.59 15.65 1.47
N TYR A 261 -1.63 14.32 1.26
CA TYR A 261 -1.02 13.69 0.09
C TYR A 261 -2.00 12.69 -0.52
N LEU A 262 -2.41 12.95 -1.76
CA LEU A 262 -3.31 12.09 -2.52
C LEU A 262 -2.71 11.87 -3.91
N HIS A 263 -2.15 10.67 -4.13
CA HIS A 263 -1.57 10.28 -5.41
C HIS A 263 -2.45 9.22 -6.08
N LEU A 264 -3.03 9.54 -7.23
CA LEU A 264 -3.97 8.72 -8.00
C LEU A 264 -3.53 8.47 -9.46
N GLY A 265 -2.44 9.11 -9.91
CA GLY A 265 -1.92 9.05 -11.28
C GLY A 265 -1.57 7.64 -11.78
N ASP A 266 -1.34 7.51 -13.08
CA ASP A 266 -1.03 6.22 -13.74
C ASP A 266 -2.04 5.10 -13.36
N ASN A 267 -3.32 5.43 -13.46
CA ASN A 267 -4.46 4.51 -13.32
C ASN A 267 -5.40 4.63 -14.53
N ARG A 268 -6.54 3.92 -14.52
CA ARG A 268 -7.61 3.95 -15.53
C ARG A 268 -8.86 4.70 -15.02
N LEU A 269 -8.66 5.68 -14.14
CA LEU A 269 -9.74 6.49 -13.56
C LEU A 269 -10.42 7.34 -14.64
N GLY A 270 -11.73 7.51 -14.50
CA GLY A 270 -12.59 8.25 -15.42
C GLY A 270 -13.42 9.32 -14.72
N GLY A 271 -14.42 9.85 -15.43
CA GLY A 271 -15.31 10.89 -14.92
C GLY A 271 -14.57 12.21 -14.72
N CYS A 272 -14.57 12.72 -13.49
CA CYS A 272 -13.98 14.00 -13.12
C CYS A 272 -13.45 13.97 -11.68
N ILE A 273 -12.63 14.95 -11.30
CA ILE A 273 -12.07 15.09 -9.95
C ILE A 273 -13.08 15.84 -9.06
N PRO A 274 -13.69 15.23 -8.03
CA PRO A 274 -14.67 15.89 -7.17
C PRO A 274 -14.22 17.28 -6.67
N ASP A 275 -15.11 18.28 -6.73
CA ASP A 275 -14.80 19.64 -6.24
C ASP A 275 -14.44 19.66 -4.73
N ALA A 276 -14.85 18.64 -3.96
CA ALA A 276 -14.40 18.43 -2.57
C ALA A 276 -12.88 18.20 -2.45
N LEU A 277 -12.24 17.65 -3.48
CA LEU A 277 -10.79 17.45 -3.54
C LEU A 277 -10.01 18.70 -4.01
N ARG A 278 -10.69 19.76 -4.44
CA ARG A 278 -10.06 20.99 -4.97
C ARG A 278 -9.02 21.64 -4.02
N ASN A 279 -9.20 21.46 -2.71
CA ASN A 279 -8.31 21.98 -1.68
C ASN A 279 -7.44 20.90 -1.00
N VAL A 280 -7.57 19.63 -1.40
CA VAL A 280 -6.79 18.51 -0.85
C VAL A 280 -5.37 18.55 -1.40
N GLY A 281 -4.39 18.43 -0.50
CA GLY A 281 -2.98 18.28 -0.84
C GLY A 281 -2.31 19.50 -1.48
N GLY A 282 -2.35 20.64 -0.81
CA GLY A 282 -1.77 21.92 -1.26
C GLY A 282 -0.26 21.95 -1.59
N MET A 283 0.48 20.84 -1.45
CA MET A 283 1.87 20.67 -1.92
C MET A 283 2.18 19.28 -2.52
N GLY A 284 1.19 18.38 -2.69
CA GLY A 284 1.49 16.96 -2.89
C GLY A 284 0.35 16.09 -3.45
N ASN A 285 -0.51 16.65 -4.33
CA ASN A 285 -1.37 15.84 -5.18
C ASN A 285 -0.79 15.70 -6.60
N ASP A 286 -1.14 14.63 -7.30
CA ASP A 286 -0.72 14.38 -8.69
C ASP A 286 -1.85 14.65 -9.70
N PHE A 287 -2.88 15.40 -9.31
CA PHE A 287 -4.04 15.72 -10.15
C PHE A 287 -3.71 16.24 -11.56
N PRO A 288 -2.66 17.06 -11.80
CA PRO A 288 -2.28 17.47 -13.15
C PRO A 288 -1.89 16.30 -14.08
N THR A 289 -1.53 15.14 -13.53
CA THR A 289 -1.16 13.93 -14.29
C THR A 289 -2.36 13.02 -14.60
N LEU A 290 -3.50 13.19 -13.91
CA LEU A 290 -4.71 12.39 -14.14
C LEU A 290 -5.35 12.62 -15.51
N GLY A 291 -5.17 13.81 -16.09
CA GLY A 291 -5.86 14.21 -17.33
C GLY A 291 -7.38 14.40 -17.18
N LEU A 292 -7.93 14.28 -15.97
CA LEU A 292 -9.34 14.45 -15.67
C LEU A 292 -9.69 15.93 -15.39
N PRO A 293 -10.85 16.44 -15.84
CA PRO A 293 -11.35 17.74 -15.43
C PRO A 293 -11.79 17.70 -13.97
N PHE A 294 -11.81 18.83 -13.26
CA PHE A 294 -12.57 18.91 -12.01
C PHE A 294 -14.06 18.77 -12.30
N CYS A 295 -14.75 18.00 -11.46
CA CYS A 295 -16.20 17.98 -11.38
C CYS A 295 -16.63 19.37 -10.94
N THR A 296 -16.90 20.26 -11.88
CA THR A 296 -17.56 21.51 -11.55
C THR A 296 -18.83 21.14 -10.81
N LEU A 297 -18.95 21.60 -9.57
CA LEU A 297 -20.25 21.70 -8.93
C LEU A 297 -21.23 22.21 -9.99
N ALA A 298 -22.38 21.55 -10.06
CA ALA A 298 -23.59 22.28 -10.37
C ALA A 298 -23.72 23.33 -9.26
N ALA A 299 -23.02 24.45 -9.43
CA ALA A 299 -23.39 25.70 -8.81
C ALA A 299 -24.84 25.87 -9.24
N THR A 300 -25.77 25.67 -8.30
CA THR A 300 -26.98 26.48 -8.26
C THR A 300 -26.50 27.90 -8.54
N PRO A 301 -26.79 28.48 -9.71
CA PRO A 301 -26.06 29.65 -10.15
C PRO A 301 -26.43 30.80 -9.24
N THR A 302 -25.59 31.09 -8.25
CA THR A 302 -25.55 32.40 -7.62
C THR A 302 -25.31 33.37 -8.76
N PRO A 303 -26.28 34.27 -9.06
CA PRO A 303 -26.41 34.81 -10.41
C PRO A 303 -25.36 35.89 -10.70
N ALA A 304 -24.16 35.47 -11.07
CA ALA A 304 -23.22 36.26 -11.84
C ALA A 304 -23.78 36.45 -13.26
N SER A 305 -24.76 37.36 -13.40
CA SER A 305 -25.48 37.65 -14.65
C SER A 305 -26.02 36.39 -15.36
N GLY A 306 -26.61 35.47 -14.58
CA GLY A 306 -27.02 34.15 -15.05
C GLY A 306 -28.00 34.21 -16.24
N ASN A 307 -27.51 33.83 -17.41
CA ASN A 307 -28.36 33.61 -18.57
C ASN A 307 -29.19 32.32 -18.34
N PRO A 308 -30.52 32.40 -18.24
CA PRO A 308 -31.36 31.27 -17.85
C PRO A 308 -31.38 30.13 -18.88
N ASP A 309 -31.03 30.40 -20.14
CA ASP A 309 -30.99 29.39 -21.20
C ASP A 309 -29.71 28.52 -21.16
N ARG A 310 -28.67 28.98 -20.46
CA ARG A 310 -27.36 28.30 -20.41
C ARG A 310 -27.46 26.87 -19.86
N ALA A 311 -28.34 26.62 -18.90
CA ALA A 311 -28.53 25.29 -18.32
C ALA A 311 -29.08 24.28 -19.36
N ALA A 312 -30.06 24.69 -20.17
CA ALA A 312 -30.61 23.86 -21.24
C ALA A 312 -29.58 23.54 -22.32
N LEU A 313 -28.72 24.51 -22.68
CA LEU A 313 -27.62 24.26 -23.63
C LEU A 313 -26.57 23.29 -23.06
N VAL A 314 -26.18 23.44 -21.78
CA VAL A 314 -25.27 22.47 -21.14
C VAL A 314 -25.88 21.08 -21.08
N ALA A 315 -27.18 20.97 -20.79
CA ALA A 315 -27.89 19.69 -20.86
C ALA A 315 -27.84 19.10 -22.27
N LEU A 316 -28.12 19.89 -23.32
CA LEU A 316 -28.08 19.43 -24.72
C LEU A 316 -26.69 18.89 -25.10
N TYR A 317 -25.63 19.61 -24.71
CA TYR A 317 -24.25 19.20 -24.93
C TYR A 317 -23.96 17.84 -24.29
N ASN A 318 -24.31 17.65 -23.02
CA ASN A 318 -24.06 16.38 -22.32
C ASN A 318 -24.97 15.24 -22.84
N GLY A 319 -26.24 15.52 -23.14
CA GLY A 319 -27.23 14.51 -23.56
C GLY A 319 -27.08 14.03 -25.02
N THR A 320 -26.38 14.79 -25.87
CA THR A 320 -26.19 14.47 -27.29
C THR A 320 -24.73 14.32 -27.72
N ASP A 321 -23.85 13.89 -26.79
CA ASP A 321 -22.43 13.55 -27.03
C ASP A 321 -21.58 14.73 -27.55
N GLY A 322 -21.73 15.88 -26.89
CA GLY A 322 -21.05 17.15 -27.14
C GLY A 322 -19.55 17.09 -27.45
N PRO A 323 -18.74 16.28 -26.74
CA PRO A 323 -17.31 16.14 -27.03
C PRO A 323 -16.99 15.63 -28.44
N ASN A 324 -17.92 14.89 -29.06
CA ASN A 324 -17.77 14.27 -30.38
C ASN A 324 -18.51 15.00 -31.53
N TRP A 325 -19.11 16.16 -31.25
CA TRP A 325 -19.70 17.02 -32.28
C TRP A 325 -18.64 17.48 -33.30
N SER A 326 -19.07 17.79 -34.52
CA SER A 326 -18.16 18.24 -35.59
C SER A 326 -17.53 19.61 -35.33
N ASP A 327 -18.28 20.49 -34.67
CA ASP A 327 -17.82 21.76 -34.11
C ASP A 327 -18.57 22.03 -32.78
N ASN A 328 -17.81 22.02 -31.69
CA ASN A 328 -18.25 22.40 -30.34
C ASN A 328 -17.56 23.68 -29.83
N SER A 329 -17.09 24.54 -30.74
CA SER A 329 -16.37 25.77 -30.40
C SER A 329 -17.11 26.60 -29.35
N LYS A 330 -16.41 26.89 -28.25
CA LYS A 330 -16.86 27.65 -27.07
C LYS A 330 -18.01 27.01 -26.25
N TRP A 331 -18.53 25.84 -26.62
CA TRP A 331 -19.42 25.09 -25.73
C TRP A 331 -18.68 24.72 -24.43
N MET A 332 -19.40 24.70 -23.31
CA MET A 332 -18.85 24.56 -21.95
C MET A 332 -17.85 25.64 -21.50
N SER A 333 -17.50 26.63 -22.34
CA SER A 333 -16.58 27.72 -21.99
C SER A 333 -17.24 28.83 -21.15
N THR A 334 -16.44 29.73 -20.60
CA THR A 334 -16.91 30.93 -19.88
C THR A 334 -17.44 32.05 -20.79
N SER A 335 -17.32 31.93 -22.13
CA SER A 335 -17.87 32.92 -23.06
C SER A 335 -19.40 33.06 -22.95
N PRO A 336 -19.96 34.24 -23.31
CA PRO A 336 -21.40 34.43 -23.51
C PRO A 336 -21.99 33.36 -24.44
N ILE A 337 -23.21 32.88 -24.15
CA ILE A 337 -23.78 31.76 -24.91
C ILE A 337 -24.07 32.10 -26.38
N GLY A 338 -24.34 33.36 -26.73
CA GLY A 338 -24.46 33.82 -28.12
C GLY A 338 -23.13 33.85 -28.90
N GLU A 339 -22.00 33.50 -28.27
CA GLU A 339 -20.74 33.23 -28.96
C GLU A 339 -20.51 31.73 -29.24
N TRP A 340 -21.32 30.84 -28.67
CA TRP A 340 -21.14 29.39 -28.82
C TRP A 340 -21.52 28.95 -30.24
N HIS A 341 -20.82 27.93 -30.77
CA HIS A 341 -21.09 27.44 -32.13
C HIS A 341 -22.58 27.10 -32.28
N GLY A 342 -23.23 27.68 -33.29
CA GLY A 342 -24.63 27.41 -33.61
C GLY A 342 -25.66 28.09 -32.69
N VAL A 343 -25.28 28.93 -31.73
CA VAL A 343 -26.23 29.59 -30.81
C VAL A 343 -26.48 31.04 -31.20
N ALA A 344 -27.74 31.38 -31.51
CA ALA A 344 -28.18 32.77 -31.71
C ALA A 344 -29.00 33.26 -30.53
N THR A 345 -28.82 34.53 -30.15
CA THR A 345 -29.52 35.16 -29.01
C THR A 345 -30.16 36.50 -29.36
N ASP A 346 -31.18 36.90 -28.59
CA ASP A 346 -31.73 38.27 -28.61
C ASP A 346 -30.83 39.29 -27.87
N ASP A 347 -31.22 40.57 -27.88
CA ASP A 347 -30.51 41.66 -27.18
C ASP A 347 -30.45 41.47 -25.65
N GLY A 348 -31.32 40.63 -25.09
CA GLY A 348 -31.30 40.20 -23.69
C GLY A 348 -30.46 38.94 -23.44
N GLY A 349 -29.78 38.44 -24.47
CA GLY A 349 -28.98 37.22 -24.45
C GLY A 349 -29.79 35.92 -24.49
N ARG A 350 -31.13 35.95 -24.60
CA ARG A 350 -31.94 34.73 -24.61
C ARG A 350 -31.79 33.98 -25.93
N VAL A 351 -31.72 32.65 -25.89
CA VAL A 351 -31.57 31.81 -27.09
C VAL A 351 -32.83 31.91 -27.95
N THR A 352 -32.64 32.30 -29.21
CA THR A 352 -33.71 32.44 -30.21
C THR A 352 -33.64 31.37 -31.29
N VAL A 353 -32.43 30.89 -31.64
CA VAL A 353 -32.24 29.84 -32.65
C VAL A 353 -31.03 28.98 -32.30
N LEU A 354 -31.13 27.68 -32.60
CA LEU A 354 -30.01 26.73 -32.57
C LEU A 354 -29.77 26.14 -33.95
N HIS A 355 -28.57 26.38 -34.48
CA HIS A 355 -28.08 25.89 -35.76
C HIS A 355 -27.02 24.80 -35.53
N LEU A 356 -27.49 23.59 -35.21
CA LEU A 356 -26.66 22.40 -34.96
C LEU A 356 -26.86 21.30 -36.01
N GLN A 357 -27.46 21.64 -37.16
CA GLN A 357 -27.57 20.73 -38.30
C GLN A 357 -26.19 20.27 -38.78
N ASP A 358 -26.11 19.03 -39.27
CA ASP A 358 -24.89 18.35 -39.73
C ASP A 358 -23.76 18.22 -38.67
N ASN A 359 -24.01 18.58 -37.40
CA ASN A 359 -23.00 18.60 -36.35
C ASN A 359 -22.76 17.24 -35.64
N ARG A 360 -23.33 16.14 -36.14
CA ARG A 360 -23.18 14.76 -35.62
C ARG A 360 -23.66 14.51 -34.18
N LEU A 361 -24.69 15.21 -33.72
CA LEU A 361 -25.34 14.95 -32.43
C LEU A 361 -25.78 13.47 -32.33
N SER A 362 -25.51 12.82 -31.20
CA SER A 362 -25.91 11.43 -30.95
C SER A 362 -26.30 11.23 -29.48
N GLY A 363 -27.44 10.57 -29.22
CA GLY A 363 -28.05 10.50 -27.88
C GLY A 363 -29.48 11.06 -27.90
N GLU A 364 -29.93 11.59 -26.76
CA GLU A 364 -31.30 12.07 -26.58
C GLU A 364 -31.36 13.59 -26.36
N ILE A 365 -32.37 14.25 -26.93
CA ILE A 365 -32.61 15.67 -26.68
C ILE A 365 -33.21 15.80 -25.27
N PRO A 366 -32.54 16.51 -24.34
CA PRO A 366 -32.94 16.53 -22.94
C PRO A 366 -34.19 17.43 -22.72
N PRO A 367 -35.04 17.11 -21.72
CA PRO A 367 -36.29 17.83 -21.49
C PRO A 367 -36.10 19.31 -21.12
N GLU A 368 -34.94 19.69 -20.59
CA GLU A 368 -34.53 21.06 -20.30
C GLU A 368 -34.58 21.96 -21.55
N MET A 369 -34.47 21.41 -22.75
CA MET A 369 -34.65 22.16 -24.00
C MET A 369 -36.03 22.84 -24.11
N GLY A 370 -37.04 22.30 -23.42
CA GLY A 370 -38.36 22.93 -23.31
C GLY A 370 -38.38 24.24 -22.49
N SER A 371 -37.31 24.61 -21.80
CA SER A 371 -37.23 25.85 -21.01
C SER A 371 -36.78 27.08 -21.82
N LEU A 372 -36.38 26.90 -23.09
CA LEU A 372 -35.89 27.96 -23.99
C LEU A 372 -37.03 28.88 -24.47
N ALA A 373 -37.55 29.71 -23.57
CA ALA A 373 -38.78 30.51 -23.75
C ALA A 373 -38.77 31.59 -24.87
N LYS A 374 -37.69 31.67 -25.66
CA LYS A 374 -37.51 32.59 -26.80
C LYS A 374 -37.16 31.87 -28.11
N MET A 375 -36.97 30.56 -28.09
CA MET A 375 -36.70 29.76 -29.28
C MET A 375 -38.01 29.52 -30.06
N VAL A 376 -37.95 29.63 -31.39
CA VAL A 376 -39.12 29.58 -32.31
C VAL A 376 -39.01 28.39 -33.26
#